data_AF-A0A916GU98-F1
#
_entry.id   AF-A0A916GU98-F1
#
_cell.length_a   1.000
_cell.length_b   1.000
_cell.length_c   1.000
_cell.angle_alpha   90.00
_cell.angle_beta   90.00
_cell.angle_gamma   90.00
#
_symmetry.space_group_name_H-M   'P 1'
#
loop_
_entity.id
_entity.type
_entity.pdbx_description
1 polymer ?
#
loop_
_entity_poly.entity_id
_entity_poly.type
_entity_poly.pdbx_seq_one_letter_code
_entity_poly.pdbx_strand_id
1 'polypeptide(L)'
;MFSTRLFRLLTLSVALFIAGCGSPASAPPPISILTRKYGVTPTLLSPVAHKPTLLNTAIPSVVTTSTTVPTSTTELPSPTTAMPVMDMSDMTTVPLPTVTMAAMDMSGMGTELPLTTATKTTMELFGMINMPPSPTATMAAMDMSGMATVPTSPVSGDAEKGKLLFREGIDKPEVPACVTCHNDDKDEVKVGPALSDIGEHGPMHAAERGQDVETFLREAIINPNANLMTDPDHVFAVNGVSLMYQSYGKELTEQQISDLVAYLLTLKENLH
;
A
#
# COMPACT_ATOMS: atom_id res chain seq x y z
N MET A 1 -10.60 -64.23 53.81
CA MET A 1 -11.99 -63.82 54.03
C MET A 1 -12.51 -63.21 52.73
N PHE A 2 -13.28 -64.01 51.98
CA PHE A 2 -13.94 -63.70 50.71
C PHE A 2 -15.45 -63.66 50.98
N SER A 3 -16.20 -62.65 50.52
CA SER A 3 -17.63 -62.83 50.23
C SER A 3 -18.28 -61.65 49.49
N THR A 4 -18.48 -61.85 48.20
CA THR A 4 -19.67 -61.62 47.37
C THR A 4 -20.99 -61.17 48.02
N ARG A 5 -21.64 -60.13 47.45
CA ARG A 5 -23.07 -59.99 47.00
C ARG A 5 -23.13 -58.73 46.11
N LEU A 6 -23.51 -58.63 44.84
CA LEU A 6 -24.49 -59.26 43.93
C LEU A 6 -25.98 -59.03 44.30
N PHE A 7 -26.60 -57.99 43.73
CA PHE A 7 -27.93 -57.92 43.02
C PHE A 7 -28.43 -56.44 42.99
N ARG A 8 -28.42 -55.72 41.84
CA ARG A 8 -29.35 -55.69 40.68
C ARG A 8 -30.67 -54.93 40.92
N LEU A 9 -30.81 -53.73 40.32
CA LEU A 9 -32.05 -53.05 39.87
C LEU A 9 -31.62 -51.76 39.13
N LEU A 10 -31.43 -51.77 37.80
CA LEU A 10 -32.45 -51.57 36.76
C LEU A 10 -33.23 -50.24 36.93
N THR A 11 -32.73 -49.15 36.34
CA THR A 11 -33.58 -48.12 35.75
C THR A 11 -33.01 -47.71 34.40
N LEU A 12 -33.82 -47.97 33.39
CA LEU A 12 -33.70 -47.58 32.00
C LEU A 12 -34.03 -46.08 31.92
N SER A 13 -33.20 -45.26 31.27
CA SER A 13 -33.64 -43.99 30.71
C SER A 13 -32.88 -43.71 29.43
N VAL A 14 -33.59 -44.02 28.34
CA VAL A 14 -33.32 -43.62 26.97
C VAL A 14 -33.58 -42.12 26.87
N ALA A 15 -32.58 -41.35 26.42
CA ALA A 15 -32.78 -40.01 25.89
C ALA A 15 -31.71 -39.72 24.82
N LEU A 16 -32.01 -40.21 23.62
CA LEU A 16 -31.90 -39.52 22.33
C LEU A 16 -31.02 -38.24 22.31
N PHE A 17 -29.78 -38.35 21.85
CA PHE A 17 -28.99 -37.20 21.40
C PHE A 17 -29.11 -37.06 19.88
N ILE A 18 -29.56 -35.88 19.49
CA ILE A 18 -30.03 -35.49 18.16
C ILE A 18 -28.86 -35.33 17.19
N ALA A 19 -29.05 -35.87 15.99
CA ALA A 19 -28.22 -35.68 14.82
C ALA A 19 -28.10 -34.19 14.46
N GLY A 20 -26.87 -33.72 14.22
CA GLY A 20 -26.58 -32.41 13.67
C GLY A 20 -27.06 -32.30 12.22
N CYS A 21 -28.08 -31.48 11.99
CA CYS A 21 -28.40 -30.92 10.69
C CYS A 21 -27.75 -29.53 10.59
N GLY A 22 -27.05 -29.31 9.48
CA GLY A 22 -26.37 -28.07 9.15
C GLY A 22 -27.31 -26.87 9.11
N SER A 23 -26.79 -25.72 9.53
CA SER A 23 -27.45 -24.43 9.41
C SER A 23 -27.51 -23.98 7.95
N PRO A 24 -28.65 -23.43 7.48
CA PRO A 24 -28.76 -22.85 6.16
C PRO A 24 -28.13 -21.46 6.10
N ALA A 25 -27.62 -21.13 4.91
CA ALA A 25 -27.09 -19.84 4.50
C ALA A 25 -28.00 -18.67 4.90
N SER A 26 -27.42 -17.68 5.57
CA SER A 26 -28.04 -16.37 5.81
C SER A 26 -28.02 -15.55 4.53
N ALA A 27 -29.19 -15.19 4.03
CA ALA A 27 -29.36 -14.28 2.90
C ALA A 27 -29.04 -12.83 3.31
N PRO A 28 -28.47 -12.00 2.41
CA PRO A 28 -28.24 -10.59 2.68
C PRO A 28 -29.55 -9.79 2.74
N PRO A 29 -29.64 -8.74 3.58
CA PRO A 29 -30.82 -7.89 3.66
C PRO A 29 -30.99 -7.03 2.38
N PRO A 30 -32.23 -6.63 2.03
CA PRO A 30 -32.48 -5.81 0.85
C PRO A 30 -31.92 -4.39 1.02
N ILE A 31 -31.15 -3.96 0.01
CA ILE A 31 -30.69 -2.59 -0.18
C ILE A 31 -31.91 -1.68 -0.31
N SER A 32 -32.17 -0.88 0.71
CA SER A 32 -33.14 0.21 0.63
C SER A 32 -32.50 1.40 -0.09
N ILE A 33 -32.84 1.56 -1.37
CA ILE A 33 -32.56 2.76 -2.15
C ILE A 33 -33.44 3.89 -1.59
N LEU A 34 -32.88 4.71 -0.70
CA LEU A 34 -33.46 6.00 -0.35
C LEU A 34 -32.87 7.08 -1.24
N THR A 35 -33.68 7.49 -2.22
CA THR A 35 -33.51 8.71 -3.00
C THR A 35 -33.53 9.93 -2.07
N ARG A 36 -32.36 10.44 -1.69
CA ARG A 36 -32.25 11.69 -0.93
C ARG A 36 -32.36 12.87 -1.90
N LYS A 37 -33.61 13.33 -2.05
CA LYS A 37 -33.96 14.60 -2.68
C LYS A 37 -33.46 15.74 -1.77
N TYR A 38 -32.59 16.58 -2.32
CA TYR A 38 -32.11 17.81 -1.70
C TYR A 38 -33.28 18.68 -1.24
N GLY A 39 -33.23 19.09 0.03
CA GLY A 39 -34.21 19.97 0.67
C GLY A 39 -33.61 20.57 1.93
N VAL A 40 -33.15 21.81 1.78
CA VAL A 40 -32.54 22.69 2.79
C VAL A 40 -33.55 23.05 3.89
N THR A 41 -33.16 22.98 5.17
CA THR A 41 -33.12 24.15 6.11
C THR A 41 -32.67 23.74 7.53
N PRO A 42 -31.95 24.62 8.26
CA PRO A 42 -31.30 24.31 9.52
C PRO A 42 -32.23 24.56 10.71
N THR A 43 -32.10 23.75 11.77
CA THR A 43 -32.67 24.07 13.08
C THR A 43 -31.55 24.03 14.11
N LEU A 44 -31.21 25.22 14.63
CA LEU A 44 -30.44 25.45 15.84
C LEU A 44 -31.14 24.78 17.03
N LEU A 45 -30.45 23.94 17.80
CA LEU A 45 -30.79 23.70 19.20
C LEU A 45 -29.53 23.30 20.00
N SER A 46 -29.20 24.19 20.93
CA SER A 46 -28.36 24.20 22.14
C SER A 46 -27.46 23.02 22.58
N PRO A 47 -26.37 23.32 23.32
CA PRO A 47 -25.42 22.34 23.83
C PRO A 47 -25.90 21.66 25.12
N VAL A 48 -25.74 20.33 25.19
CA VAL A 48 -25.88 19.57 26.44
C VAL A 48 -24.53 19.54 27.15
N ALA A 49 -24.43 20.33 28.22
CA ALA A 49 -23.33 20.29 29.16
C ALA A 49 -23.31 18.93 29.90
N HIS A 50 -22.32 18.10 29.60
CA HIS A 50 -21.99 16.94 30.42
C HIS A 50 -20.94 17.34 31.46
N LYS A 51 -21.36 17.21 32.73
CA LYS A 51 -20.56 17.43 33.94
C LYS A 51 -19.65 16.21 34.15
N PRO A 52 -18.32 16.34 34.24
CA PRO A 52 -17.48 15.20 34.59
C PRO A 52 -17.59 14.91 36.10
N THR A 53 -18.07 13.71 36.42
CA THR A 53 -18.01 13.14 37.77
C THR A 53 -16.57 12.68 38.02
N LEU A 54 -15.86 13.39 38.91
CA LEU A 54 -14.57 12.95 39.43
C LEU A 54 -14.79 11.78 40.40
N LEU A 55 -14.45 10.56 39.97
CA LEU A 55 -14.27 9.43 40.87
C LEU A 55 -12.81 9.40 41.34
N ASN A 56 -12.62 9.89 42.57
CA ASN A 56 -11.37 9.88 43.30
C ASN A 56 -11.16 8.50 43.95
N THR A 57 -10.41 7.61 43.28
CA THR A 57 -9.96 6.35 43.88
C THR A 57 -8.53 6.54 44.37
N ALA A 58 -8.38 6.58 45.69
CA ALA A 58 -7.09 6.59 46.37
C ALA A 58 -6.33 5.29 46.09
N ILE A 59 -5.10 5.41 45.58
CA ILE A 59 -4.12 4.32 45.45
C ILE A 59 -3.08 4.50 46.58
N PRO A 60 -2.75 3.46 47.36
CA PRO A 60 -1.78 3.55 48.44
C PRO A 60 -0.35 3.74 47.94
N SER A 61 0.37 4.61 48.63
CA SER A 61 1.78 4.93 48.45
C SER A 61 2.68 3.68 48.55
N VAL A 62 3.41 3.39 47.48
CA VAL A 62 4.52 2.42 47.51
C VAL A 62 5.80 3.15 47.90
N VAL A 63 6.43 2.63 48.93
CA VAL A 63 7.67 3.07 49.55
C VAL A 63 8.82 3.04 48.54
N THR A 64 9.53 4.16 48.48
CA THR A 64 10.80 4.39 47.79
C THR A 64 11.93 3.58 48.42
N THR A 65 12.65 2.81 47.61
CA THR A 65 14.06 2.46 47.88
C THR A 65 14.92 3.12 46.81
N SER A 66 15.68 4.12 47.23
CA SER A 66 16.55 4.92 46.39
C SER A 66 17.92 4.25 46.33
N THR A 67 18.23 3.59 45.21
CA THR A 67 19.57 3.09 44.93
C THR A 67 20.39 4.22 44.33
N THR A 68 21.36 4.70 45.09
CA THR A 68 22.37 5.68 44.68
C THR A 68 23.22 5.14 43.53
N VAL A 69 23.12 5.77 42.36
CA VAL A 69 24.05 5.58 41.24
C VAL A 69 25.16 6.64 41.36
N PRO A 70 26.45 6.27 41.34
CA PRO A 70 27.53 7.24 41.37
C PRO A 70 27.60 8.03 40.05
N THR A 71 27.58 9.34 40.19
CA THR A 71 27.77 10.33 39.13
C THR A 71 29.23 10.29 38.67
N SER A 72 29.47 9.81 37.45
CA SER A 72 30.76 10.00 36.77
C SER A 72 30.70 11.31 35.99
N THR A 73 31.34 12.34 36.53
CA THR A 73 31.52 13.64 35.88
C THR A 73 32.59 13.49 34.81
N THR A 74 32.19 13.42 33.55
CA THR A 74 33.10 13.63 32.41
C THR A 74 32.79 15.01 31.84
N GLU A 75 33.65 15.96 32.17
CA GLU A 75 33.73 17.30 31.60
C GLU A 75 33.87 17.21 30.07
N LEU A 76 32.93 17.80 29.34
CA LEU A 76 33.00 17.96 27.89
C LEU A 76 33.50 19.39 27.60
N PRO A 77 34.62 19.60 26.89
CA PRO A 77 35.08 20.94 26.56
C PRO A 77 34.14 21.60 25.54
N SER A 78 33.77 22.86 25.82
CA SER A 78 33.04 23.75 24.90
C SER A 78 33.82 23.96 23.59
N PRO A 79 33.23 23.71 22.41
CA PRO A 79 33.76 24.26 21.17
C PRO A 79 33.26 25.69 20.99
N THR A 80 34.02 26.66 21.51
CA THR A 80 33.93 28.04 21.01
C THR A 80 34.75 28.14 19.73
N THR A 81 34.14 27.77 18.61
CA THR A 81 34.66 28.13 17.29
C THR A 81 33.64 29.05 16.65
N ALA A 82 33.98 30.33 16.65
CA ALA A 82 33.26 31.35 15.89
C ALA A 82 33.20 30.94 14.42
N MET A 83 31.99 30.73 13.91
CA MET A 83 31.77 30.63 12.47
C MET A 83 31.98 32.04 11.87
N PRO A 84 32.71 32.18 10.76
CA PRO A 84 32.74 33.43 10.02
C PRO A 84 31.34 33.69 9.45
N VAL A 85 30.78 34.84 9.79
CA VAL A 85 29.64 35.44 9.09
C VAL A 85 30.02 35.55 7.60
N MET A 86 29.38 34.74 6.75
CA MET A 86 29.45 34.92 5.31
C MET A 86 28.62 36.16 4.97
N ASP A 87 29.32 37.20 4.53
CA ASP A 87 28.76 38.42 3.97
C ASP A 87 27.98 38.11 2.69
N MET A 88 26.68 38.38 2.67
CA MET A 88 25.76 38.13 1.55
C MET A 88 25.75 39.26 0.51
N SER A 89 26.77 40.12 0.47
CA SER A 89 26.77 41.34 -0.35
C SER A 89 27.30 41.16 -1.78
N ASP A 90 27.64 39.95 -2.24
CA ASP A 90 28.22 39.74 -3.58
C ASP A 90 27.60 38.55 -4.33
N MET A 91 26.32 38.67 -4.70
CA MET A 91 25.65 37.76 -5.64
C MET A 91 25.04 38.47 -6.85
N THR A 92 25.55 39.66 -7.19
CA THR A 92 25.24 40.28 -8.48
C THR A 92 26.31 39.92 -9.48
N THR A 93 25.90 39.24 -10.55
CA THR A 93 26.65 38.88 -11.78
C THR A 93 27.33 37.51 -11.83
N VAL A 94 26.52 36.45 -11.79
CA VAL A 94 26.87 35.20 -12.48
C VAL A 94 26.38 35.31 -13.93
N PRO A 95 27.27 35.36 -14.94
CA PRO A 95 26.85 35.35 -16.33
C PRO A 95 26.25 33.99 -16.72
N LEU A 96 25.10 34.06 -17.38
CA LEU A 96 24.39 32.94 -17.99
C LEU A 96 25.33 32.14 -18.91
N PRO A 97 25.47 30.80 -18.78
CA PRO A 97 26.22 30.02 -19.74
C PRO A 97 25.49 30.06 -21.08
N THR A 98 26.08 30.76 -22.04
CA THR A 98 25.69 30.71 -23.44
C THR A 98 26.06 29.31 -23.94
N VAL A 99 25.07 28.43 -24.04
CA VAL A 99 25.24 27.15 -24.72
C VAL A 99 25.35 27.44 -26.22
N THR A 100 26.59 27.57 -26.68
CA THR A 100 26.92 27.51 -28.10
C THR A 100 26.51 26.14 -28.61
N MET A 101 25.41 26.04 -29.36
CA MET A 101 25.06 24.84 -30.08
C MET A 101 26.11 24.61 -31.16
N ALA A 102 27.12 23.80 -30.85
CA ALA A 102 27.94 23.18 -31.87
C ALA A 102 27.04 22.19 -32.61
N ALA A 103 26.77 22.49 -33.88
CA ALA A 103 26.09 21.60 -34.81
C ALA A 103 26.85 20.27 -34.86
N MET A 104 26.24 19.22 -34.31
CA MET A 104 26.68 17.84 -34.59
C MET A 104 26.17 17.48 -35.98
N ASP A 105 27.14 17.27 -36.86
CA ASP A 105 27.03 16.75 -38.22
C ASP A 105 26.34 15.37 -38.21
N MET A 106 25.12 15.31 -38.75
CA MET A 106 24.34 14.08 -38.94
C MET A 106 24.38 13.68 -40.41
N SER A 107 25.59 13.45 -40.91
CA SER A 107 25.84 12.90 -42.24
C SER A 107 26.04 11.39 -42.15
N GLY A 108 25.06 10.63 -42.62
CA GLY A 108 25.29 9.24 -43.05
C GLY A 108 24.41 8.20 -42.37
N MET A 109 23.41 7.73 -43.13
CA MET A 109 22.75 6.41 -43.20
C MET A 109 21.26 6.67 -43.48
N GLY A 110 20.86 6.82 -44.74
CA GLY A 110 20.86 5.73 -45.73
C GLY A 110 19.62 4.88 -45.49
N THR A 111 18.49 5.22 -46.14
CA THR A 111 17.87 4.41 -47.24
C THR A 111 17.11 3.17 -46.72
N GLU A 112 15.81 2.90 -46.93
CA GLU A 112 14.70 3.47 -47.71
C GLU A 112 13.42 2.81 -47.15
N LEU A 113 12.28 3.50 -47.11
CA LEU A 113 10.97 2.84 -47.17
C LEU A 113 10.01 3.71 -48.00
N PRO A 114 9.44 3.18 -49.10
CA PRO A 114 8.63 3.96 -50.01
C PRO A 114 7.21 4.16 -49.48
N LEU A 115 6.83 5.44 -49.50
CA LEU A 115 5.48 5.95 -49.45
C LEU A 115 4.73 5.50 -50.72
N THR A 116 3.64 4.75 -50.58
CA THR A 116 2.70 4.49 -51.68
C THR A 116 1.45 5.35 -51.55
N THR A 117 1.46 6.38 -52.37
CA THR A 117 0.35 7.07 -53.05
C THR A 117 -1.06 6.53 -52.81
N ALA A 118 -1.87 7.36 -52.15
CA ALA A 118 -3.32 7.31 -52.23
C ALA A 118 -3.78 7.71 -53.63
N THR A 119 -4.48 6.82 -54.32
CA THR A 119 -5.24 7.16 -55.53
C THR A 119 -6.70 6.77 -55.33
N LYS A 120 -7.55 7.78 -55.50
CA LYS A 120 -9.01 7.78 -55.43
C LYS A 120 -9.59 7.24 -56.73
N THR A 121 -10.35 6.13 -56.69
CA THR A 121 -11.22 5.69 -57.81
C THR A 121 -12.45 4.91 -57.29
N THR A 122 -13.60 5.56 -57.45
CA THR A 122 -14.98 5.10 -57.76
C THR A 122 -15.48 3.69 -57.40
N MET A 123 -16.63 3.69 -56.70
CA MET A 123 -17.87 2.91 -56.93
C MET A 123 -17.89 1.96 -58.14
N GLU A 124 -18.20 0.68 -57.89
CA GLU A 124 -18.97 -0.34 -58.67
C GLU A 124 -18.99 -1.60 -57.77
N LEU A 125 -20.07 -2.00 -57.09
CA LEU A 125 -21.25 -2.79 -57.51
C LEU A 125 -20.93 -4.14 -58.21
N PHE A 126 -21.33 -5.24 -57.55
CA PHE A 126 -21.36 -6.66 -57.97
C PHE A 126 -20.03 -7.44 -58.17
N GLY A 127 -19.88 -8.51 -57.38
CA GLY A 127 -18.87 -9.56 -57.63
C GLY A 127 -18.62 -10.45 -56.41
N MET A 128 -19.55 -11.36 -56.11
CA MET A 128 -19.31 -12.44 -55.16
C MET A 128 -18.39 -13.51 -55.76
N ILE A 129 -17.79 -14.32 -54.86
CA ILE A 129 -17.28 -15.69 -55.07
C ILE A 129 -15.86 -15.81 -55.66
N ASN A 130 -14.84 -15.74 -54.77
CA ASN A 130 -13.82 -16.78 -54.58
C ASN A 130 -12.61 -16.22 -53.83
N MET A 131 -12.66 -16.28 -52.50
CA MET A 131 -11.48 -16.17 -51.64
C MET A 131 -11.02 -17.60 -51.32
N PRO A 132 -9.78 -18.02 -51.66
CA PRO A 132 -9.26 -19.28 -51.17
C PRO A 132 -9.18 -19.23 -49.63
N PRO A 133 -9.45 -20.34 -48.91
CA PRO A 133 -9.27 -20.37 -47.48
C PRO A 133 -7.80 -20.03 -47.17
N SER A 134 -7.61 -19.05 -46.27
CA SER A 134 -6.32 -18.79 -45.64
C SER A 134 -5.74 -20.12 -45.16
N PRO A 135 -4.44 -20.41 -45.37
CA PRO A 135 -3.84 -21.59 -44.82
C PRO A 135 -3.99 -21.50 -43.30
N THR A 136 -4.87 -22.32 -42.75
CA THR A 136 -4.87 -22.69 -41.35
C THR A 136 -3.45 -23.12 -41.04
N ALA A 137 -2.66 -22.21 -40.46
CA ALA A 137 -1.41 -22.54 -39.86
C ALA A 137 -1.79 -23.46 -38.71
N THR A 138 -1.72 -24.77 -38.98
CA THR A 138 -1.67 -25.80 -37.97
C THR A 138 -0.50 -25.44 -37.08
N MET A 139 -0.78 -24.68 -36.02
CA MET A 139 0.12 -24.53 -34.91
C MET A 139 0.26 -25.95 -34.35
N ALA A 140 1.31 -26.64 -34.78
CA ALA A 140 1.81 -27.77 -34.03
C ALA A 140 2.01 -27.26 -32.60
N ALA A 141 1.20 -27.79 -31.70
CA ALA A 141 1.35 -27.57 -30.27
C ALA A 141 2.77 -27.97 -29.90
N MET A 142 3.65 -26.99 -29.77
CA MET A 142 4.91 -27.20 -29.09
C MET A 142 4.53 -27.48 -27.63
N ASP A 143 4.79 -28.71 -27.22
CA ASP A 143 4.55 -29.23 -25.88
C ASP A 143 5.23 -28.32 -24.84
N MET A 144 4.44 -27.46 -24.18
CA MET A 144 4.86 -26.70 -22.99
C MET A 144 4.57 -27.48 -21.70
N SER A 145 4.51 -28.82 -21.74
CA SER A 145 4.31 -29.67 -20.55
C SER A 145 5.49 -29.65 -19.56
N GLY A 146 6.56 -28.89 -19.83
CA GLY A 146 7.76 -28.83 -19.00
C GLY A 146 7.91 -27.60 -18.09
N MET A 147 7.11 -26.54 -18.27
CA MET A 147 7.23 -25.37 -17.41
C MET A 147 6.34 -25.55 -16.19
N ALA A 148 6.81 -26.32 -15.21
CA ALA A 148 6.20 -26.34 -13.89
C ALA A 148 6.13 -24.88 -13.40
N THR A 149 4.92 -24.34 -13.27
CA THR A 149 4.69 -23.09 -12.55
C THR A 149 5.18 -23.35 -11.14
N VAL A 150 6.40 -22.90 -10.82
CA VAL A 150 6.92 -22.95 -9.47
C VAL A 150 5.91 -22.15 -8.64
N PRO A 151 5.18 -22.77 -7.70
CA PRO A 151 4.38 -22.00 -6.78
C PRO A 151 5.36 -21.18 -5.97
N THR A 152 5.50 -19.91 -6.32
CA THR A 152 6.17 -18.95 -5.44
C THR A 152 5.20 -18.74 -4.30
N SER A 153 5.33 -19.57 -3.27
CA SER A 153 4.66 -19.31 -2.00
C SER A 153 5.02 -17.89 -1.59
N PRO A 154 4.04 -17.06 -1.17
CA PRO A 154 4.32 -15.70 -0.75
C PRO A 154 5.40 -15.76 0.33
N VAL A 155 6.48 -15.02 0.11
CA VAL A 155 7.57 -14.89 1.06
C VAL A 155 6.99 -14.17 2.29
N SER A 156 6.94 -14.84 3.44
CA SER A 156 6.49 -14.21 4.68
C SER A 156 7.42 -13.07 5.07
N GLY A 157 6.86 -11.88 5.29
CA GLY A 157 7.61 -10.70 5.72
C GLY A 157 7.85 -10.66 7.23
N ASP A 158 8.85 -9.85 7.62
CA ASP A 158 9.19 -9.46 8.98
C ASP A 158 8.89 -7.96 9.18
N ALA A 159 7.87 -7.65 10.00
CA ALA A 159 7.40 -6.28 10.21
C ALA A 159 8.44 -5.35 10.86
N GLU A 160 9.34 -5.86 11.71
CA GLU A 160 10.36 -5.02 12.33
C GLU A 160 11.44 -4.61 11.32
N LYS A 161 11.81 -5.53 10.41
CA LYS A 161 12.67 -5.20 9.28
C LYS A 161 11.99 -4.24 8.30
N GLY A 162 10.70 -4.45 8.05
CA GLY A 162 9.89 -3.56 7.23
C GLY A 162 9.85 -2.14 7.79
N LYS A 163 9.73 -1.99 9.12
CA LYS A 163 9.81 -0.70 9.80
C LYS A 163 11.15 -0.01 9.59
N LEU A 164 12.26 -0.73 9.77
CA LEU A 164 13.60 -0.17 9.52
C LEU A 164 13.74 0.26 8.06
N LEU A 165 13.33 -0.58 7.11
CA LEU A 165 13.36 -0.27 5.68
C LEU A 165 12.49 0.95 5.32
N PHE A 166 11.31 1.09 5.95
CA PHE A 166 10.44 2.24 5.75
C PHE A 166 11.12 3.55 6.18
N ARG A 167 11.89 3.52 7.28
CA ARG A 167 12.54 4.70 7.88
C ARG A 167 13.88 5.03 7.26
N GLU A 168 14.68 4.02 7.00
CA GLU A 168 16.10 4.17 6.62
C GLU A 168 16.33 3.95 5.13
N GLY A 169 15.43 3.22 4.45
CA GLY A 169 15.60 2.85 3.05
C GLY A 169 16.63 1.74 2.88
N ILE A 170 17.29 1.72 1.71
CA ILE A 170 18.38 0.80 1.39
C ILE A 170 19.68 1.58 1.22
N ASP A 171 20.81 0.90 1.13
CA ASP A 171 22.13 1.49 0.86
C ASP A 171 22.28 1.93 -0.62
N LYS A 172 21.32 2.74 -1.10
CA LYS A 172 21.30 3.38 -2.42
C LYS A 172 20.64 4.76 -2.30
N PRO A 173 21.41 5.87 -2.34
CA PRO A 173 20.88 7.19 -2.08
C PRO A 173 19.86 7.68 -3.13
N GLU A 174 19.84 7.09 -4.33
CA GLU A 174 18.86 7.39 -5.37
C GLU A 174 17.48 6.76 -5.09
N VAL A 175 17.40 5.82 -4.15
CA VAL A 175 16.17 5.12 -3.77
C VAL A 175 15.65 5.72 -2.46
N PRO A 176 14.64 6.60 -2.51
CA PRO A 176 14.19 7.28 -1.30
C PRO A 176 13.56 6.30 -0.29
N ALA A 177 13.86 6.50 1.00
CA ALA A 177 13.15 5.82 2.07
C ALA A 177 11.68 6.27 2.12
N CYS A 178 10.76 5.37 2.47
CA CYS A 178 9.31 5.63 2.43
C CYS A 178 8.91 6.82 3.32
N VAL A 179 9.55 6.97 4.48
CA VAL A 179 9.31 8.06 5.45
C VAL A 179 9.57 9.47 4.91
N THR A 180 10.37 9.59 3.82
CA THR A 180 10.62 10.87 3.18
C THR A 180 9.34 11.47 2.60
N CYS A 181 8.41 10.63 2.16
CA CYS A 181 7.17 11.02 1.51
C CYS A 181 5.91 10.66 2.28
N HIS A 182 5.97 9.72 3.22
CA HIS A 182 4.81 9.24 3.97
C HIS A 182 5.00 9.41 5.48
N ASN A 183 3.91 9.74 6.17
CA ASN A 183 3.81 9.56 7.62
C ASN A 183 3.16 8.21 7.91
N ASP A 184 3.65 7.50 8.92
CA ASP A 184 3.17 6.19 9.40
C ASP A 184 2.75 6.25 10.88
N ASP A 185 2.86 7.43 11.50
CA ASP A 185 2.48 7.72 12.89
C ASP A 185 1.49 8.88 13.01
N LYS A 186 1.21 9.58 11.92
CA LYS A 186 0.31 10.74 11.85
C LYS A 186 -0.54 10.68 10.58
N ASP A 187 -1.73 11.25 10.67
CA ASP A 187 -2.70 11.42 9.57
C ASP A 187 -2.36 12.58 8.62
N GLU A 188 -1.29 13.32 8.89
CA GLU A 188 -0.85 14.44 8.06
C GLU A 188 -0.28 13.97 6.70
N VAL A 189 -0.74 14.59 5.61
CA VAL A 189 -0.22 14.39 4.26
C VAL A 189 1.14 15.09 4.10
N LYS A 190 2.12 14.43 3.48
CA LYS A 190 3.39 15.05 3.07
C LYS A 190 3.44 15.20 1.54
N VAL A 191 4.30 14.42 0.89
CA VAL A 191 4.36 14.27 -0.57
C VAL A 191 3.38 13.18 -1.02
N GLY A 192 3.29 12.10 -0.25
CA GLY A 192 2.29 11.05 -0.40
C GLY A 192 1.25 11.09 0.74
N PRO A 193 0.17 10.30 0.61
CA PRO A 193 -0.85 10.17 1.66
C PRO A 193 -0.24 9.62 2.96
N ALA A 194 -0.88 9.92 4.08
CA ALA A 194 -0.57 9.26 5.34
C ALA A 194 -0.85 7.74 5.25
N LEU A 195 -0.06 6.96 5.96
CA LEU A 195 -0.12 5.50 6.00
C LEU A 195 -0.32 4.96 7.43
N SER A 196 -0.54 5.84 8.42
CA SER A 196 -0.67 5.49 9.84
C SER A 196 -1.78 4.49 10.15
N ASP A 197 -2.75 4.35 9.25
CA ASP A 197 -3.95 3.52 9.36
C ASP A 197 -4.15 2.61 8.14
N ILE A 198 -3.12 2.44 7.30
CA ILE A 198 -3.24 1.71 6.04
C ILE A 198 -3.58 0.23 6.24
N GLY A 199 -3.24 -0.37 7.38
CA GLY A 199 -3.66 -1.72 7.73
C GLY A 199 -5.16 -1.84 8.03
N GLU A 200 -5.86 -0.73 8.29
CA GLU A 200 -7.31 -0.67 8.50
C GLU A 200 -8.06 -0.24 7.24
N HIS A 201 -7.58 0.78 6.52
CA HIS A 201 -8.22 1.29 5.30
C HIS A 201 -7.78 0.59 4.01
N GLY A 202 -6.56 0.04 3.97
CA GLY A 202 -6.02 -0.70 2.82
C GLY A 202 -6.94 -1.83 2.32
N PRO A 203 -7.55 -2.65 3.19
CA PRO A 203 -8.53 -3.65 2.78
C PRO A 203 -9.72 -3.10 1.99
N MET A 204 -10.17 -1.87 2.28
CA MET A 204 -11.26 -1.24 1.54
C MET A 204 -10.83 -0.91 0.10
N HIS A 205 -9.66 -0.30 -0.05
CA HIS A 205 -9.10 0.00 -1.38
C HIS A 205 -8.76 -1.24 -2.20
N ALA A 206 -8.30 -2.30 -1.53
CA ALA A 206 -8.07 -3.59 -2.14
C ALA A 206 -9.38 -4.22 -2.65
N ALA A 207 -10.44 -4.19 -1.83
CA ALA A 207 -11.74 -4.74 -2.18
C ALA A 207 -12.39 -4.03 -3.38
N GLU A 208 -12.26 -2.70 -3.49
CA GLU A 208 -12.71 -1.91 -4.66
C GLU A 208 -12.07 -2.39 -5.98
N ARG A 209 -10.91 -3.03 -5.89
CA ARG A 209 -10.12 -3.54 -7.01
C ARG A 209 -10.21 -5.07 -7.17
N GLY A 210 -10.99 -5.74 -6.32
CA GLY A 210 -11.09 -7.20 -6.31
C GLY A 210 -9.79 -7.89 -5.91
N GLN A 211 -8.96 -7.23 -5.10
CA GLN A 211 -7.69 -7.73 -4.57
C GLN A 211 -7.79 -8.00 -3.07
N ASP A 212 -6.93 -8.86 -2.54
CA ASP A 212 -6.65 -8.86 -1.11
C ASP A 212 -5.67 -7.73 -0.75
N VAL A 213 -5.60 -7.37 0.53
CA VAL A 213 -4.80 -6.24 1.01
C VAL A 213 -3.30 -6.43 0.78
N GLU A 214 -2.78 -7.64 0.88
CA GLU A 214 -1.34 -7.91 0.70
C GLU A 214 -0.95 -7.69 -0.76
N THR A 215 -1.76 -8.24 -1.69
CA THR A 215 -1.60 -8.02 -3.14
C THR A 215 -1.70 -6.53 -3.49
N PHE A 216 -2.68 -5.83 -2.93
CA PHE A 216 -2.86 -4.39 -3.19
C PHE A 216 -1.65 -3.56 -2.74
N LEU A 217 -1.17 -3.77 -1.51
CA LEU A 217 -0.03 -3.03 -0.96
C LEU A 217 1.25 -3.35 -1.72
N ARG A 218 1.46 -4.62 -2.05
CA ARG A 218 2.61 -5.06 -2.84
C ARG A 218 2.62 -4.39 -4.22
N GLU A 219 1.49 -4.41 -4.92
CA GLU A 219 1.34 -3.80 -6.24
C GLU A 219 1.54 -2.28 -6.18
N ALA A 220 1.03 -1.61 -5.15
CA ALA A 220 1.26 -0.18 -4.93
C ALA A 220 2.75 0.16 -4.75
N ILE A 221 3.55 -0.74 -4.15
CA ILE A 221 5.00 -0.56 -3.98
C ILE A 221 5.75 -0.78 -5.31
N ILE A 222 5.50 -1.89 -5.99
CA ILE A 222 6.30 -2.30 -7.16
C ILE A 222 5.86 -1.61 -8.45
N ASN A 223 4.58 -1.24 -8.55
CA ASN A 223 3.95 -0.59 -9.70
C ASN A 223 3.11 0.62 -9.24
N PRO A 224 3.73 1.75 -8.85
CA PRO A 224 3.00 2.84 -8.20
C PRO A 224 1.93 3.51 -9.07
N ASN A 225 1.99 3.33 -10.39
CA ASN A 225 0.97 3.83 -11.31
C ASN A 225 -0.27 2.91 -11.42
N ALA A 226 -0.20 1.67 -10.93
CA ALA A 226 -1.31 0.73 -10.99
C ALA A 226 -2.45 1.10 -10.02
N ASN A 227 -2.10 1.70 -8.87
CA ASN A 227 -3.02 2.03 -7.80
C ASN A 227 -2.97 3.53 -7.46
N LEU A 228 -3.32 4.38 -8.43
CA LEU A 228 -3.37 5.82 -8.20
C LEU A 228 -4.48 6.16 -7.21
N MET A 229 -4.09 6.84 -6.12
CA MET A 229 -5.01 7.42 -5.16
C MET A 229 -5.51 8.77 -5.65
N THR A 230 -6.81 9.00 -5.55
CA THR A 230 -7.43 10.29 -5.87
C THR A 230 -7.89 10.95 -4.58
N ASP A 231 -7.42 12.16 -4.34
CA ASP A 231 -7.85 13.01 -3.24
C ASP A 231 -8.25 14.38 -3.82
N PRO A 232 -9.37 14.98 -3.39
CA PRO A 232 -9.80 16.27 -3.93
C PRO A 232 -8.89 17.43 -3.51
N ASP A 233 -8.19 17.30 -2.39
CA ASP A 233 -7.41 18.37 -1.77
C ASP A 233 -5.90 18.18 -1.98
N HIS A 234 -5.45 16.97 -2.38
CA HIS A 234 -4.04 16.63 -2.56
C HIS A 234 -3.75 15.93 -3.90
N VAL A 235 -2.60 16.26 -4.49
CA VAL A 235 -2.15 15.69 -5.77
C VAL A 235 -1.03 14.67 -5.51
N PHE A 236 -1.32 13.39 -5.73
CA PHE A 236 -0.34 12.30 -5.60
C PHE A 236 0.15 11.75 -6.95
N ALA A 237 -0.41 12.24 -8.05
CA ALA A 237 -0.05 11.85 -9.40
C ALA A 237 -0.24 13.00 -10.39
N VAL A 238 0.61 13.07 -11.41
CA VAL A 238 0.54 14.06 -12.49
C VAL A 238 0.50 13.32 -13.82
N ASN A 239 -0.49 13.63 -14.66
CA ASN A 239 -0.67 12.99 -15.98
C ASN A 239 -0.72 11.46 -15.94
N GLY A 240 -1.33 10.88 -14.89
CA GLY A 240 -1.41 9.43 -14.71
C GLY A 240 -0.12 8.76 -14.22
N VAL A 241 0.87 9.56 -13.79
CA VAL A 241 2.12 9.07 -13.19
C VAL A 241 2.15 9.44 -11.72
N SER A 242 2.28 8.44 -10.86
CA SER A 242 2.44 8.59 -9.42
C SER A 242 3.72 9.36 -9.09
N LEU A 243 3.67 10.23 -8.09
CA LEU A 243 4.84 10.93 -7.54
C LEU A 243 5.76 10.00 -6.75
N MET A 244 5.30 8.79 -6.43
CA MET A 244 6.10 7.77 -5.75
C MET A 244 7.22 7.26 -6.66
N TYR A 245 8.35 6.86 -6.08
CA TYR A 245 9.50 6.35 -6.81
C TYR A 245 9.14 5.08 -7.61
N GLN A 246 9.36 5.14 -8.93
CA GLN A 246 8.80 4.19 -9.90
C GLN A 246 9.58 2.87 -10.02
N SER A 247 10.77 2.77 -9.40
CA SER A 247 11.68 1.64 -9.62
C SER A 247 11.88 0.74 -8.41
N TYR A 248 11.04 0.84 -7.36
CA TYR A 248 11.17 -0.05 -6.18
C TYR A 248 11.16 -1.53 -6.54
N GLY A 249 10.35 -1.97 -7.50
CA GLY A 249 10.33 -3.38 -7.95
C GLY A 249 11.63 -3.87 -8.58
N LYS A 250 12.57 -2.97 -8.93
CA LYS A 250 13.92 -3.32 -9.43
C LYS A 250 14.99 -3.18 -8.36
N GLU A 251 14.77 -2.28 -7.41
CA GLU A 251 15.77 -1.90 -6.41
C GLU A 251 15.65 -2.66 -5.09
N LEU A 252 14.42 -3.04 -4.74
CA LEU A 252 14.11 -3.84 -3.55
C LEU A 252 14.07 -5.32 -3.91
N THR A 253 14.59 -6.15 -3.02
CA THR A 253 14.41 -7.59 -3.09
C THR A 253 12.98 -8.00 -2.75
N GLU A 254 12.59 -9.18 -3.21
CA GLU A 254 11.30 -9.79 -2.88
C GLU A 254 11.04 -9.85 -1.37
N GLN A 255 12.05 -10.19 -0.57
CA GLN A 255 11.96 -10.22 0.89
C GLN A 255 11.77 -8.82 1.48
N GLN A 256 12.49 -7.82 0.99
CA GLN A 256 12.34 -6.43 1.45
C GLN A 256 10.93 -5.89 1.17
N ILE A 257 10.36 -6.24 0.03
CA ILE A 257 8.96 -5.89 -0.30
C ILE A 257 8.00 -6.59 0.65
N SER A 258 8.18 -7.89 0.91
CA SER A 258 7.37 -8.63 1.89
C SER A 258 7.49 -8.06 3.31
N ASP A 259 8.69 -7.68 3.74
CA ASP A 259 8.94 -7.06 5.04
C ASP A 259 8.19 -5.71 5.16
N LEU A 260 8.26 -4.86 4.13
CA LEU A 260 7.49 -3.61 4.06
C LEU A 260 5.99 -3.85 4.15
N VAL A 261 5.45 -4.79 3.37
CA VAL A 261 4.01 -5.09 3.39
C VAL A 261 3.59 -5.61 4.77
N ALA A 262 4.40 -6.48 5.39
CA ALA A 262 4.16 -6.95 6.75
C ALA A 262 4.12 -5.78 7.75
N TYR A 263 5.02 -4.81 7.64
CA TYR A 263 5.01 -3.60 8.46
C TYR A 263 3.75 -2.75 8.24
N LEU A 264 3.40 -2.46 6.98
CA LEU A 264 2.23 -1.64 6.65
C LEU A 264 0.93 -2.24 7.20
N LEU A 265 0.80 -3.58 7.21
CA LEU A 265 -0.35 -4.27 7.79
C LEU A 265 -0.42 -4.16 9.33
N THR A 266 0.67 -3.80 10.00
CA THR A 266 0.66 -3.50 11.44
C THR A 266 0.10 -2.11 11.76
N LEU A 267 0.13 -1.18 10.80
CA LEU A 267 -0.31 0.19 10.98
C LEU A 267 -1.83 0.25 11.06
N LYS A 268 -2.32 0.52 12.26
CA LYS A 268 -3.74 0.82 12.56
C LYS A 268 -3.72 2.17 13.26
N GLU A 269 -4.77 2.98 13.09
CA GLU A 269 -4.82 4.31 13.70
C GLU A 269 -4.32 4.25 15.15
N ASN A 270 -3.22 4.95 15.41
CA ASN A 270 -2.85 5.24 16.78
C ASN A 270 -3.76 6.40 17.21
N LEU A 271 -4.96 6.07 17.69
CA LEU A 271 -5.84 6.99 18.40
C LEU A 271 -5.06 7.62 19.57
N HIS A 272 -4.42 8.76 19.32
CA HIS A 272 -3.79 9.62 20.33
C HIS A 272 -4.47 10.98 20.34
#